data_AF-A0A5C8WNZ1-F1
#
_entry.id   AF-A0A5C8WNZ1-F1
#
_cell.length_a   1.000
_cell.length_b   1.000
_cell.length_c   1.000
_cell.angle_alpha   90.00
_cell.angle_beta   90.00
_cell.angle_gamma   90.00
#
_symmetry.space_group_name_H-M   'P 1'
#
loop_
_entity.id
_entity.type
_entity.pdbx_description
1 polymer ?
#
loop_
_entity_poly.entity_id
_entity_poly.type
_entity_poly.pdbx_seq_one_letter_code
_entity_poly.pdbx_strand_id
1 'polypeptide(L)'
;MPDLATSDLATSHLATSDLDAKREEIAAHFARELGFDGLAGLSPSDRARVDRRTAEAIDGCDPAAPEPVDGSGADDGMRRHLAEYRGLLQLRTDAANVRLAEAGEVFAPEDDA
;
A
#
# COMPACT_ATOMS: atom_id res chain seq x y z
N MET A 1 32.80 -0.22 -5.27
CA MET A 1 31.68 -1.12 -4.94
C MET A 1 30.77 -0.34 -4.02
N PRO A 2 29.61 0.19 -4.46
CA PRO A 2 28.63 0.70 -3.51
C PRO A 2 28.15 -0.47 -2.65
N ASP A 3 28.04 -0.21 -1.36
CA ASP A 3 27.60 -1.15 -0.34
C ASP A 3 26.14 -1.55 -0.62
N LEU A 4 25.91 -2.85 -0.85
CA LEU A 4 24.59 -3.39 -1.20
C LEU A 4 23.52 -3.04 -0.15
N ALA A 5 23.90 -2.83 1.12
CA ALA A 5 22.96 -2.47 2.18
C ALA A 5 22.44 -1.02 2.05
N THR A 6 23.21 -0.12 1.41
CA THR A 6 22.78 1.28 1.21
C THR A 6 21.77 1.39 0.06
N SER A 7 21.90 0.56 -0.97
CA SER A 7 20.95 0.51 -2.09
C SER A 7 19.58 -0.01 -1.66
N ASP A 8 19.52 -0.94 -0.71
CA ASP A 8 18.28 -1.60 -0.32
C ASP A 8 17.41 -0.78 0.66
N LEU A 9 18.04 -0.03 1.58
CA LEU A 9 17.36 0.98 2.41
C LEU A 9 16.70 2.08 1.57
N ALA A 10 17.37 2.50 0.48
CA ALA A 10 16.81 3.46 -0.46
C ALA A 10 15.58 2.89 -1.18
N THR A 11 15.63 1.63 -1.63
CA THR A 11 14.49 0.94 -2.27
C THR A 11 13.29 0.82 -1.34
N SER A 12 13.49 0.42 -0.08
CA SER A 12 12.38 0.33 0.90
C SER A 12 11.77 1.68 1.26
N HIS A 13 12.58 2.75 1.29
CA HIS A 13 12.09 4.11 1.55
C HIS A 13 11.31 4.66 0.36
N LEU A 14 11.80 4.44 -0.87
CA LEU A 14 11.09 4.79 -2.10
C LEU A 14 9.74 4.07 -2.19
N ALA A 15 9.70 2.76 -1.93
CA ALA A 15 8.44 2.01 -1.92
C ALA A 15 7.43 2.52 -0.87
N THR A 16 7.91 3.03 0.27
CA THR A 16 7.04 3.65 1.28
C THR A 16 6.51 5.00 0.80
N SER A 17 7.38 5.84 0.22
CA SER A 17 6.98 7.12 -0.38
C SER A 17 5.98 6.94 -1.52
N ASP A 18 6.16 5.92 -2.36
CA ASP A 18 5.26 5.63 -3.48
C ASP A 18 3.88 5.15 -2.99
N LEU A 19 3.85 4.36 -1.92
CA LEU A 19 2.60 3.96 -1.26
C LEU A 19 1.86 5.16 -0.65
N ASP A 20 2.58 6.09 -0.02
CA ASP A 20 1.99 7.30 0.55
C ASP A 20 1.43 8.22 -0.56
N ALA A 21 2.17 8.40 -1.66
CA ALA A 21 1.71 9.15 -2.82
C ALA A 21 0.45 8.51 -3.44
N LYS A 22 0.45 7.17 -3.59
CA LYS A 22 -0.71 6.45 -4.13
C LYS A 22 -1.92 6.55 -3.20
N ARG A 23 -1.72 6.52 -1.88
CA ARG A 23 -2.78 6.75 -0.89
C ARG A 23 -3.40 8.15 -1.04
N GLU A 24 -2.59 9.16 -1.33
CA GLU A 24 -3.06 10.52 -1.58
C GLU A 24 -3.86 10.63 -2.89
N GLU A 25 -3.44 9.95 -3.97
CA GLU A 25 -4.20 9.86 -5.22
C GLU A 25 -5.59 9.23 -5.02
N ILE A 26 -5.67 8.12 -4.27
CA ILE A 26 -6.93 7.46 -3.93
C ILE A 26 -7.82 8.39 -3.10
N ALA A 27 -7.25 9.09 -2.11
CA ALA A 27 -7.98 10.06 -1.31
C ALA A 27 -8.51 11.23 -2.17
N ALA A 28 -7.71 11.75 -3.10
CA ALA A 28 -8.16 12.81 -4.01
C ALA A 28 -9.29 12.34 -4.93
N HIS A 29 -9.26 11.07 -5.37
CA HIS A 29 -10.36 10.48 -6.13
C HIS A 29 -11.65 10.41 -5.30
N PHE A 30 -11.59 9.91 -4.06
CA PHE A 30 -12.77 9.87 -3.19
C PHE A 30 -13.30 11.26 -2.83
N ALA A 31 -12.43 12.27 -2.71
CA ALA A 31 -12.87 13.65 -2.54
C ALA A 31 -13.73 14.11 -3.73
N ARG A 32 -13.30 13.80 -4.96
CA ARG A 32 -14.06 14.10 -6.18
C ARG A 32 -15.38 13.35 -6.27
N GLU A 33 -15.42 12.07 -5.90
CA GLU A 33 -16.68 11.31 -5.82
C GLU A 33 -17.67 11.90 -4.80
N LEU A 34 -17.17 12.52 -3.74
CA LEU A 34 -17.98 13.20 -2.72
C LEU A 34 -18.40 14.63 -3.12
N GLY A 35 -17.96 15.10 -4.29
CA GLY A 35 -18.31 16.42 -4.85
C GLY A 35 -17.31 17.54 -4.53
N PHE A 36 -16.10 17.23 -4.08
CA PHE A 36 -15.04 18.21 -3.84
C PHE A 36 -14.06 18.28 -5.02
N ASP A 37 -13.38 19.42 -5.21
CA ASP A 37 -12.37 19.56 -6.28
C ASP A 37 -11.09 18.74 -6.00
N GLY A 38 -10.86 18.41 -4.73
CA GLY A 38 -9.72 17.62 -4.28
C GLY A 38 -9.56 17.67 -2.75
N LEU A 39 -8.35 17.39 -2.27
CA LEU A 39 -8.03 17.36 -0.84
C LEU A 39 -7.77 18.75 -0.24
N ALA A 40 -7.36 19.71 -1.08
CA ALA A 40 -7.02 21.05 -0.65
C ALA A 40 -8.28 21.82 -0.21
N GLY A 41 -8.19 22.51 0.93
CA GLY A 41 -9.29 23.33 1.45
C GLY A 41 -10.45 22.54 2.07
N LEU A 42 -10.34 21.21 2.20
CA LEU A 42 -11.33 20.43 2.94
C LEU A 42 -11.34 20.82 4.41
N SER A 43 -12.54 20.82 5.01
CA SER A 43 -12.67 20.93 6.46
C SER A 43 -12.06 19.68 7.14
N PRO A 44 -11.64 19.76 8.42
CA PRO A 44 -11.15 18.59 9.13
C PRO A 44 -12.12 17.40 9.13
N SER A 45 -13.42 17.67 9.18
CA SER A 45 -14.47 16.65 9.15
C SER A 45 -14.59 15.99 7.78
N ASP A 46 -14.55 16.77 6.70
CA ASP A 46 -14.59 16.24 5.33
C ASP A 46 -13.33 15.45 5.02
N ARG A 47 -12.17 15.95 5.48
CA ARG A 47 -10.90 15.26 5.35
C ARG A 47 -10.93 13.90 6.06
N ALA A 48 -11.44 13.84 7.29
CA ALA A 48 -11.58 12.59 8.03
C ALA A 48 -12.52 11.59 7.33
N ARG A 49 -13.60 12.09 6.69
CA ARG A 49 -14.52 11.24 5.91
C ARG A 49 -13.83 10.63 4.68
N VAL A 50 -13.05 11.43 3.95
CA VAL A 50 -12.25 10.97 2.81
C VAL A 50 -11.22 9.95 3.27
N ASP A 51 -10.43 10.28 4.29
CA ASP A 51 -9.37 9.40 4.80
C ASP A 51 -9.92 8.06 5.30
N ARG A 52 -11.11 8.03 5.92
CA ARG A 52 -11.77 6.78 6.31
C ARG A 52 -12.14 5.93 5.10
N ARG A 53 -12.76 6.51 4.08
CA ARG A 53 -13.13 5.79 2.85
C ARG A 53 -11.90 5.27 2.09
N THR A 54 -10.82 6.06 2.09
CA THR A 54 -9.51 5.64 1.58
C THR A 54 -8.96 4.45 2.36
N ALA A 55 -9.03 4.46 3.69
CA ALA A 55 -8.57 3.35 4.52
C ALA A 55 -9.38 2.08 4.25
N GLU A 56 -10.72 2.17 4.23
CA GLU A 56 -11.61 1.04 3.93
C GLU A 56 -11.31 0.41 2.55
N ALA A 57 -11.01 1.23 1.54
CA ALA A 57 -10.66 0.75 0.20
C ALA A 57 -9.28 0.08 0.15
N ILE A 58 -8.31 0.63 0.89
CA ILE A 58 -6.94 0.09 0.98
C ILE A 58 -6.91 -1.21 1.81
N ASP A 59 -7.70 -1.31 2.87
CA ASP A 59 -7.80 -2.54 3.68
C ASP A 59 -8.29 -3.72 2.81
N GLY A 60 -9.15 -3.46 1.81
CA GLY A 60 -9.55 -4.45 0.82
C GLY A 60 -8.46 -4.87 -0.19
N CYS A 61 -7.32 -4.18 -0.21
CA CYS A 61 -6.18 -4.49 -1.07
C CYS A 61 -5.16 -5.45 -0.44
N ASP A 62 -5.47 -6.04 0.73
CA ASP A 62 -4.59 -6.98 1.42
C ASP A 62 -4.11 -8.10 0.46
N PRO A 63 -2.79 -8.20 0.19
CA PRO A 63 -2.25 -9.23 -0.70
C PRO A 63 -2.41 -10.64 -0.12
N ALA A 64 -2.60 -10.78 1.20
CA ALA A 64 -2.85 -12.04 1.88
C ALA A 64 -4.33 -12.45 1.86
N ALA A 65 -5.24 -11.58 1.43
CA ALA A 65 -6.65 -11.92 1.29
C ALA A 65 -6.87 -12.93 0.14
N PRO A 66 -7.59 -14.04 0.38
CA PRO A 66 -7.70 -15.16 -0.57
C PRO A 66 -8.51 -14.84 -1.83
N GLU A 67 -9.30 -13.76 -1.83
CA GLU A 67 -10.06 -13.28 -3.00
C GLU A 67 -9.75 -11.79 -3.17
N PRO A 68 -9.43 -11.30 -4.40
CA PRO A 68 -9.42 -9.87 -4.64
C PRO A 68 -10.82 -9.34 -4.37
N VAL A 69 -10.93 -8.35 -3.48
CA VAL A 69 -12.19 -7.66 -3.27
C VAL A 69 -12.46 -6.83 -4.53
N ASP A 70 -13.07 -7.45 -5.54
CA ASP A 70 -13.80 -6.79 -6.63
C ASP A 70 -15.08 -6.09 -6.07
N GLY A 71 -15.00 -5.58 -4.85
CA GLY A 71 -16.13 -5.28 -3.97
C GLY A 71 -16.47 -3.80 -3.86
N SER A 72 -16.01 -2.96 -4.79
CA SER A 72 -16.52 -1.61 -4.89
C SER A 72 -17.15 -1.46 -6.27
N GLY A 73 -18.37 -0.90 -6.34
CA GLY A 73 -18.91 -0.29 -7.56
C GLY A 73 -18.11 0.95 -7.98
N ALA A 74 -16.79 0.85 -7.90
CA ALA A 74 -15.78 1.79 -8.27
C ALA A 74 -15.76 1.92 -9.79
N ASP A 75 -15.69 3.16 -10.28
CA ASP A 75 -15.42 3.38 -11.69
C ASP A 75 -14.05 2.80 -12.09
N ASP A 76 -13.84 2.69 -13.40
CA ASP A 76 -12.63 2.11 -14.00
C ASP A 76 -11.33 2.76 -13.51
N GLY A 77 -11.36 4.05 -13.15
CA GLY A 77 -10.25 4.80 -12.58
C GLY A 77 -9.91 4.38 -11.16
N MET A 78 -10.90 4.25 -10.28
CA MET A 78 -10.69 3.78 -8.91
C MET A 78 -10.16 2.33 -8.89
N ARG A 79 -10.68 1.43 -9.74
CA ARG A 79 -10.14 0.07 -9.86
C ARG A 79 -8.66 0.05 -10.24
N ARG A 80 -8.26 0.93 -11.17
CA ARG A 80 -6.87 1.09 -11.56
C ARG A 80 -6.00 1.60 -10.40
N HIS A 81 -6.45 2.62 -9.66
CA HIS A 81 -5.70 3.14 -8.52
C HIS A 81 -5.46 2.08 -7.43
N LEU A 82 -6.47 1.25 -7.14
CA LEU A 82 -6.35 0.16 -6.16
C LEU A 82 -5.41 -0.95 -6.66
N ALA A 83 -5.47 -1.31 -7.95
CA ALA A 83 -4.55 -2.28 -8.54
C ALA A 83 -3.08 -1.80 -8.49
N GLU A 84 -2.83 -0.53 -8.81
CA GLU A 84 -1.50 0.08 -8.70
C GLU A 84 -1.01 0.12 -7.25
N TYR A 85 -1.88 0.46 -6.29
CA TYR A 85 -1.57 0.41 -4.86
C TYR A 85 -1.19 -1.00 -4.41
N ARG A 86 -1.97 -2.02 -4.79
CA ARG A 86 -1.68 -3.43 -4.48
C ARG A 86 -0.33 -3.88 -5.05
N GLY A 87 0.02 -3.45 -6.27
CA GLY A 87 1.31 -3.74 -6.88
C GLY A 87 2.49 -3.18 -6.07
N LEU A 88 2.38 -1.93 -5.59
CA LEU A 88 3.38 -1.31 -4.72
C LEU A 88 3.48 -2.03 -3.36
N LEU A 89 2.34 -2.45 -2.80
CA LEU A 89 2.30 -3.19 -1.54
C LEU A 89 2.97 -4.56 -1.66
N GLN A 90 2.77 -5.25 -2.77
CA GLN A 90 3.45 -6.51 -3.07
C GLN A 90 4.96 -6.31 -3.18
N LEU A 91 5.42 -5.29 -3.93
CA LEU A 91 6.85 -5.00 -4.09
C LEU A 91 7.53 -4.73 -2.74
N ARG A 92 6.88 -3.97 -1.87
CA ARG A 92 7.38 -3.71 -0.51
C ARG A 92 7.45 -5.00 0.33
N THR A 93 6.45 -5.87 0.21
CA THR A 93 6.38 -7.14 0.93
C THR A 93 7.48 -8.08 0.44
N ASP A 94 7.68 -8.20 -0.86
CA ASP A 94 8.74 -9.01 -1.46
C ASP A 94 10.13 -8.51 -1.02
N ALA A 95 10.35 -7.20 -1.02
CA ALA A 95 11.59 -6.60 -0.50
C ALA A 95 11.81 -6.86 0.99
N ALA A 96 10.74 -6.95 1.79
CA ALA A 96 10.84 -7.34 3.20
C ALA A 96 11.16 -8.83 3.36
N ASN A 97 10.56 -9.70 2.56
CA ASN A 97 10.80 -11.14 2.56
C ASN A 97 12.23 -11.48 2.13
N VAL A 98 12.77 -10.79 1.11
CA VAL A 98 14.17 -10.93 0.70
C VAL A 98 15.10 -10.59 1.87
N ARG A 99 14.83 -9.50 2.59
CA ARG A 99 15.62 -9.12 3.79
C ARG A 99 15.54 -10.15 4.91
N LEU A 100 14.37 -10.75 5.13
CA LEU A 100 14.23 -11.84 6.12
C LEU A 100 15.05 -13.07 5.71
N ALA A 101 15.05 -13.43 4.42
CA ALA A 101 15.85 -14.53 3.90
C ALA A 101 17.36 -14.25 3.99
N GLU A 102 17.80 -13.03 3.67
CA GLU A 102 19.20 -12.61 3.79
C GLU A 102 19.67 -12.50 5.24
N ALA A 103 18.78 -12.10 6.16
CA ALA A 103 19.06 -12.06 7.59
C ALA A 103 19.18 -13.46 8.23
N GLY A 104 18.86 -14.52 7.47
CA GLY A 104 18.89 -15.89 7.94
C GLY A 104 17.79 -16.12 8.98
N GLU A 105 16.58 -16.38 8.52
CA GLU A 105 15.59 -17.05 9.36
C GLU A 105 16.18 -18.42 9.73
N VAL A 106 16.76 -18.48 10.94
CA VAL A 106 17.25 -19.69 11.57
C VAL A 106 16.03 -20.58 11.78
N PHE A 107 15.72 -21.40 10.78
CA PHE A 107 14.99 -22.64 11.00
C PHE A 107 15.85 -23.43 11.99
N ALA A 108 15.56 -23.28 13.29
CA ALA A 108 16.06 -24.22 14.27
C ALA A 108 15.51 -25.59 13.84
N PRO A 109 16.35 -26.60 13.58
CA PRO A 109 15.83 -27.94 13.39
C PRO A 109 15.08 -28.32 14.67
N GLU A 110 13.83 -28.73 14.51
CA GLU A 110 13.08 -29.38 15.59
C GLU A 110 13.96 -30.53 16.10
N ASP A 111 14.31 -30.44 17.38
CA ASP A 111 15.05 -31.47 18.11
C ASP A 111 14.09 -32.66 18.29
N ASP A 112 14.01 -33.51 17.26
CA ASP A 112 13.34 -34.81 17.34
C ASP A 112 14.14 -35.69 18.32
N ALA A 113 13.62 -35.77 19.54
CA ALA A 113 14.09 -36.61 20.65
C ALA A 113 13.86 -38.11 20.43
#